data_AF-A0A379GG73-F1
#
_entry.id   AF-A0A379GG73-F1
#
_cell.length_a   1.000
_cell.length_b   1.000
_cell.length_c   1.000
_cell.angle_alpha   90.00
_cell.angle_beta   90.00
_cell.angle_gamma   90.00
#
_symmetry.space_group_name_H-M   'P 1'
#
loop_
_entity.id
_entity.type
_entity.pdbx_description
1 polymer ?
#
loop_
_entity_poly.entity_id
_entity_poly.type
_entity_poly.pdbx_seq_one_letter_code
_entity_poly.pdbx_strand_id
1 'polypeptide(L)'
;MFFRDNNAAHSSPIADCVKQYHIKSLNVIAHIRKATQGEVNIENTHPFIRELWGQNWVFAHNGNLTTKFDLNNSLYQPIGSTDSEAAFCYMVSELKTRLKSSLQKMSYLMRYNKSHILFRQAVRSILSYLMVSG
;
A
#
# COMPACT_ATOMS: atom_id res chain seq x y z
N MET A 1 -1.57 13.59 -0.39
CA MET A 1 -1.87 13.80 1.05
C MET A 1 -2.19 12.46 1.67
N PHE A 2 -1.83 12.24 2.94
CA PHE A 2 -1.98 10.94 3.59
C PHE A 2 -2.52 11.10 5.00
N PHE A 3 -3.60 10.37 5.29
CA PHE A 3 -4.32 10.43 6.56
C PHE A 3 -4.56 9.00 7.05
N ARG A 4 -4.29 8.75 8.33
CA ARG A 4 -4.58 7.49 8.99
C ARG A 4 -5.09 7.76 10.40
N ASP A 5 -6.02 6.92 10.83
CA ASP A 5 -6.57 6.92 12.18
C ASP A 5 -6.71 5.46 12.61
N ASN A 6 -6.40 5.14 13.87
CA ASN A 6 -6.65 3.83 14.44
C ASN A 6 -8.03 3.72 15.12
N ASN A 7 -8.76 4.83 15.24
CA ASN A 7 -10.14 4.85 15.67
C ASN A 7 -11.09 4.33 14.57
N ALA A 8 -12.29 3.92 14.98
CA ALA A 8 -13.34 3.60 14.03
C ALA A 8 -13.69 4.82 13.17
N ALA A 9 -13.97 4.59 11.88
CA ALA A 9 -14.20 5.68 10.93
C ALA A 9 -15.37 6.61 11.31
N HIS A 10 -16.41 6.09 11.96
CA HIS A 10 -17.59 6.87 12.37
C HIS A 10 -17.32 7.81 13.55
N SER A 11 -16.23 7.60 14.29
CA SER A 11 -15.84 8.38 15.46
C SER A 11 -14.46 9.02 15.27
N SER A 12 -13.97 9.10 14.02
CA SER A 12 -12.63 9.57 13.69
C SER A 12 -12.65 11.08 13.45
N PRO A 13 -11.94 11.88 14.28
CA PRO A 13 -11.81 13.32 14.04
C PRO A 13 -11.08 13.62 12.71
N ILE A 14 -10.20 12.72 12.27
CA ILE A 14 -9.51 12.81 10.99
C ILE A 14 -10.50 12.62 9.83
N ALA A 15 -11.47 11.70 9.95
CA ALA A 15 -12.51 11.52 8.94
C ALA A 15 -13.41 12.77 8.83
N ASP A 16 -13.80 13.36 9.97
CA ASP A 16 -14.58 14.60 9.99
C ASP A 16 -13.81 15.78 9.37
N CYS A 17 -12.54 15.90 9.70
CA CYS A 17 -11.60 16.86 9.11
C CYS A 17 -11.55 16.69 7.57
N VAL A 18 -11.22 15.50 7.07
CA VAL A 18 -11.15 15.21 5.63
C VAL A 18 -12.48 15.51 4.92
N LYS A 19 -13.62 15.25 5.56
CA LYS A 19 -14.95 15.58 5.01
C LYS A 19 -15.17 17.09 4.87
N GLN A 20 -14.61 17.90 5.77
CA GLN A 20 -14.71 19.37 5.74
C GLN A 20 -13.73 19.99 4.73
N TYR A 21 -12.56 19.37 4.52
CA TYR A 21 -11.59 19.83 3.54
C TYR A 21 -11.98 19.39 2.12
N HIS A 22 -12.16 20.35 1.21
CA HIS A 22 -12.36 20.09 -0.22
C HIS A 22 -11.03 19.67 -0.89
N ILE A 23 -10.52 18.49 -0.53
CA ILE A 23 -9.27 17.95 -1.06
C ILE A 23 -9.48 17.52 -2.52
N LYS A 24 -8.81 18.19 -3.44
CA LYS A 24 -8.75 17.80 -4.85
C LYS A 24 -7.54 16.89 -5.07
N SER A 25 -7.77 15.71 -5.66
CA SER A 25 -6.70 14.79 -6.05
C SER A 25 -7.08 14.07 -7.33
N LEU A 26 -6.08 13.77 -8.16
CA LEU A 26 -6.26 12.92 -9.34
C LEU A 26 -6.46 11.45 -8.95
N ASN A 27 -5.92 11.03 -7.80
CA ASN A 27 -6.00 9.66 -7.31
C ASN A 27 -6.28 9.64 -5.80
N VAL A 28 -7.24 8.84 -5.37
CA VAL A 28 -7.63 8.71 -3.95
C VAL A 28 -7.74 7.22 -3.60
N ILE A 29 -7.06 6.81 -2.53
CA ILE A 29 -7.25 5.50 -1.90
C ILE A 29 -7.81 5.73 -0.50
N ALA A 30 -8.94 5.11 -0.21
CA ALA A 30 -9.53 5.06 1.13
C ALA A 30 -9.73 3.60 1.55
N HIS A 31 -9.42 3.29 2.81
CA HIS A 31 -9.55 1.93 3.33
C HIS A 31 -10.04 1.97 4.78
N ILE A 32 -11.15 1.28 5.05
CA ILE A 32 -11.64 1.05 6.40
C ILE A 32 -11.23 -0.37 6.80
N ARG A 33 -10.33 -0.49 7.78
CA ARG A 33 -9.82 -1.80 8.22
C ARG A 33 -10.78 -2.44 9.21
N LYS A 34 -11.05 -3.74 9.03
CA LYS A 34 -11.52 -4.64 10.07
C LYS A 34 -10.31 -5.40 10.60
N ALA A 35 -9.92 -5.22 11.86
CA ALA A 35 -8.69 -5.78 12.42
C ALA A 35 -8.81 -7.30 12.67
N THR A 36 -8.70 -8.10 11.60
CA THR A 36 -8.70 -9.56 11.67
C THR A 36 -7.32 -10.15 11.99
N GLN A 37 -6.25 -9.39 11.72
CA GLN A 37 -4.85 -9.75 11.98
C GLN A 37 -4.09 -8.51 12.49
N GLY A 38 -3.20 -8.71 13.47
CA GLY A 38 -2.40 -7.65 14.11
C GLY A 38 -3.20 -6.73 15.04
N GLU A 39 -2.51 -6.01 15.92
CA GLU A 39 -3.14 -5.09 16.87
C GLU A 39 -3.82 -3.90 16.18
N VAL A 40 -4.76 -3.28 16.90
CA VAL A 40 -5.44 -2.04 16.48
C VAL A 40 -4.55 -0.85 16.82
N ASN A 41 -3.62 -0.55 15.93
CA ASN A 41 -2.68 0.56 16.07
C ASN A 41 -2.44 1.23 14.71
N ILE A 42 -1.79 2.40 14.72
CA ILE A 42 -1.62 3.24 13.53
C ILE A 42 -0.68 2.61 12.49
N GLU A 43 0.34 1.88 12.94
CA GLU A 43 1.30 1.17 12.09
C GLU A 43 0.62 0.08 11.26
N ASN A 44 -0.42 -0.57 11.79
CA ASN A 44 -1.19 -1.60 11.10
C ASN A 44 -2.36 -1.03 10.27
N THR A 45 -2.46 0.30 10.12
CA THR A 45 -3.53 0.95 9.37
C THR A 45 -3.08 1.29 7.95
N HIS A 46 -3.86 0.83 6.98
CA HIS A 46 -3.72 1.17 5.56
C HIS A 46 -4.02 2.67 5.31
N PRO A 47 -3.53 3.24 4.19
CA PRO A 47 -2.61 2.61 3.22
C PRO A 47 -1.20 2.46 3.77
N PHE A 48 -0.39 1.56 3.20
CA PHE A 48 1.05 1.50 3.44
C PHE A 48 1.79 2.30 2.37
N ILE A 49 2.89 2.95 2.74
CA ILE A 49 3.71 3.73 1.81
C ILE A 49 5.17 3.29 1.89
N ARG A 50 5.82 3.12 0.73
CA ARG A 50 7.26 2.94 0.60
C ARG A 50 7.79 3.71 -0.61
N GLU A 51 8.98 4.27 -0.49
CA GLU A 51 9.68 4.90 -1.60
C GLU A 51 10.36 3.82 -2.48
N LEU A 52 10.14 3.91 -3.79
CA LEU A 52 10.87 3.13 -4.79
C LEU A 52 11.05 3.95 -6.07
N TRP A 53 12.32 4.12 -6.46
CA TRP A 53 12.77 4.83 -7.67
C TRP A 53 12.37 6.30 -7.73
N GLY A 54 12.45 6.98 -6.60
CA GLY A 54 12.12 8.40 -6.43
C GLY A 54 10.63 8.68 -6.27
N GLN A 55 9.78 7.65 -6.24
CA GLN A 55 8.32 7.80 -6.14
C GLN A 55 7.76 7.10 -4.91
N ASN A 56 6.68 7.63 -4.34
CA ASN A 56 5.96 6.94 -3.27
C ASN A 56 5.00 5.92 -3.86
N TRP A 57 5.12 4.68 -3.40
CA TRP A 57 4.21 3.59 -3.72
C TRP A 57 3.24 3.42 -2.56
N VAL A 58 1.96 3.47 -2.88
CA VAL A 58 0.86 3.42 -1.90
C VAL A 58 0.12 2.11 -2.08
N PHE A 59 0.00 1.32 -1.03
CA PHE A 59 -0.61 0.00 -1.05
C PHE A 59 -1.77 -0.12 -0.07
N ALA A 60 -2.90 -0.67 -0.52
CA ALA A 60 -4.02 -1.05 0.32
C ALA A 60 -4.54 -2.44 -0.07
N HIS A 61 -4.75 -3.30 0.91
CA HIS A 61 -5.17 -4.68 0.71
C HIS A 61 -6.38 -5.00 1.61
N ASN A 62 -7.45 -5.52 1.00
CA ASN A 62 -8.66 -5.93 1.72
C ASN A 62 -8.85 -7.45 1.69
N GLY A 63 -8.28 -8.13 2.67
CA GLY A 63 -8.40 -9.57 2.82
C GLY A 63 -7.40 -10.08 3.84
N ASN A 64 -7.16 -11.39 3.84
CA ASN A 64 -6.15 -12.03 4.65
C ASN A 64 -5.25 -12.88 3.74
N LEU A 65 -3.94 -12.70 3.87
CA LEU A 65 -2.92 -13.45 3.16
C LEU A 65 -2.44 -14.58 4.06
N THR A 66 -2.71 -15.81 3.64
CA THR A 66 -2.23 -17.02 4.33
C THR A 66 -0.80 -17.37 3.97
N THR A 67 -0.27 -16.80 2.89
CA THR A 67 1.11 -16.99 2.46
C THR A 67 2.06 -16.25 3.39
N LYS A 68 3.06 -16.97 3.91
CA LYS A 68 4.18 -16.34 4.63
C LYS A 68 5.17 -15.77 3.62
N PHE A 69 5.46 -14.48 3.74
CA PHE A 69 6.49 -13.81 2.95
C PHE A 69 7.84 -13.92 3.66
N ASP A 70 8.86 -14.42 2.95
CA ASP A 70 10.21 -14.45 3.48
C ASP A 70 10.84 -13.05 3.37
N LEU A 71 11.05 -12.42 4.53
CA LEU A 71 11.59 -11.07 4.64
C LEU A 71 13.06 -11.03 5.04
N ASN A 72 13.73 -12.17 5.20
CA ASN A 72 15.12 -12.24 5.69
C ASN A 72 16.10 -11.45 4.81
N ASN A 73 15.87 -11.45 3.49
CA ASN A 73 16.67 -10.71 2.51
C ASN A 73 15.92 -9.52 1.90
N SER A 74 14.81 -9.11 2.53
CA SER A 74 14.00 -8.01 2.01
C SER A 74 14.69 -6.68 2.29
N LEU A 75 14.80 -5.84 1.25
CA LEU A 75 15.31 -4.46 1.34
C LEU A 75 14.36 -3.53 2.09
N TYR A 76 13.13 -3.98 2.32
CA TYR A 76 12.09 -3.25 3.05
C TYR A 76 11.56 -4.13 4.17
N GLN A 77 11.42 -3.55 5.36
CA GLN A 77 10.86 -4.25 6.52
C GLN A 77 9.52 -3.60 6.90
N PRO A 78 8.53 -4.40 7.35
CA PRO A 78 7.29 -3.88 7.88
C PRO A 78 7.57 -3.11 9.18
N ILE A 79 6.78 -2.07 9.44
CA ILE A 79 6.83 -1.32 10.70
C ILE A 79 5.87 -1.97 11.70
N GLY A 80 4.67 -2.31 11.25
CA GLY A 80 3.68 -3.05 12.01
C GLY A 80 3.81 -4.57 11.84
N SER A 81 2.73 -5.26 12.17
CA SER A 81 2.64 -6.71 12.27
C SER A 81 1.62 -7.35 11.32
N THR A 82 1.04 -6.58 10.39
CA THR A 82 0.08 -7.13 9.41
C THR A 82 0.75 -7.91 8.29
N ASP A 83 0.06 -8.96 7.86
CA ASP A 83 0.33 -9.72 6.63
C ASP A 83 0.40 -8.82 5.39
N SER A 84 -0.46 -7.80 5.35
CA SER A 84 -0.61 -6.85 4.25
C SER A 84 0.62 -5.96 4.10
N GLU A 85 1.21 -5.49 5.22
CA GLU A 85 2.46 -4.73 5.16
C GLU A 85 3.65 -5.62 4.79
N ALA A 86 3.71 -6.84 5.35
CA ALA A 86 4.75 -7.81 5.01
C ALA A 86 4.75 -8.14 3.50
N ALA A 87 3.57 -8.35 2.92
CA ALA A 87 3.40 -8.56 1.48
C ALA A 87 3.90 -7.36 0.67
N PHE A 88 3.57 -6.14 1.11
CA PHE A 88 4.00 -4.93 0.43
C PHE A 88 5.52 -4.78 0.44
N CYS A 89 6.15 -4.95 1.60
CA CYS A 89 7.61 -4.91 1.75
C CYS A 89 8.32 -5.93 0.86
N TYR A 90 7.83 -7.17 0.85
CA TYR A 90 8.34 -8.21 -0.04
C TYR A 90 8.24 -7.81 -1.52
N MET A 91 7.07 -7.35 -1.97
CA MET A 91 6.85 -6.96 -3.37
C MET A 91 7.77 -5.83 -3.82
N VAL A 92 7.91 -4.76 -3.03
CA VAL A 92 8.77 -3.63 -3.39
C VAL A 92 10.24 -4.04 -3.41
N SER A 93 10.66 -4.93 -2.49
CA SER A 93 12.01 -5.51 -2.50
C SER A 93 12.28 -6.32 -3.76
N GLU A 94 11.34 -7.17 -4.16
CA GLU A 94 11.44 -7.96 -5.39
C GLU A 94 11.51 -7.08 -6.64
N LEU A 95 10.68 -6.04 -6.73
CA LEU A 95 10.72 -5.09 -7.85
C LEU A 95 12.08 -4.40 -7.95
N LYS A 96 12.61 -3.91 -6.81
CA LYS A 96 13.92 -3.24 -6.75
C LYS A 96 15.06 -4.17 -7.16
N THR A 97 14.98 -5.44 -6.79
CA THR A 97 16.02 -6.44 -7.04
C THR A 97 15.99 -6.94 -8.50
N ARG A 98 14.81 -7.17 -9.05
CA ARG A 98 14.65 -7.72 -10.42
C ARG A 98 14.86 -6.68 -11.52
N LEU A 99 14.44 -5.43 -11.29
CA LEU A 99 14.47 -4.38 -12.32
C LEU A 99 15.65 -3.44 -12.08
N LYS A 100 16.83 -3.88 -12.53
CA LYS A 100 18.10 -3.16 -12.30
C LYS A 100 18.36 -2.05 -13.32
N SER A 101 17.98 -2.24 -14.59
CA SER A 101 18.27 -1.26 -15.64
C SER A 101 17.29 -0.09 -15.65
N SER A 102 17.76 1.11 -16.02
CA SER A 102 16.92 2.30 -16.17
C SER A 102 15.79 2.09 -17.19
N LEU A 103 16.05 1.34 -18.27
CA LEU A 103 15.06 1.02 -19.30
C LEU A 103 13.94 0.11 -18.77
N GLN A 104 14.28 -0.89 -17.96
CA GLN A 104 13.30 -1.76 -17.30
C GLN A 104 12.42 -0.99 -16.30
N LYS A 105 13.05 -0.11 -15.50
CA LYS A 105 12.33 0.76 -14.56
C LYS A 105 11.37 1.69 -15.31
N MET A 106 11.87 2.36 -16.35
CA MET A 106 11.09 3.32 -17.15
C MET A 106 9.92 2.65 -17.86
N SER A 107 10.16 1.49 -18.50
CA SER A 107 9.09 0.73 -19.17
C SER A 107 8.02 0.24 -18.19
N TYR A 108 8.39 -0.17 -16.98
CA TYR A 108 7.44 -0.49 -15.91
C TYR A 108 6.63 0.76 -15.54
N LEU A 109 7.28 1.86 -15.17
CA LEU A 109 6.60 3.10 -14.78
C LEU A 109 5.67 3.62 -15.88
N MET A 110 6.11 3.63 -17.14
CA MET A 110 5.30 4.05 -18.29
C MET A 110 4.07 3.17 -18.51
N ARG A 111 4.20 1.85 -18.35
CA ARG A 111 3.08 0.90 -18.48
C ARG A 111 2.03 1.10 -17.39
N TYR A 112 2.45 1.54 -16.21
CA TYR A 112 1.61 1.58 -15.01
C TYR A 112 1.19 2.98 -14.57
N ASN A 113 1.43 4.00 -15.40
CA ASN A 113 1.02 5.39 -15.17
C ASN A 113 -0.48 5.68 -15.42
N LYS A 114 -1.33 4.65 -15.37
CA LYS A 114 -2.80 4.78 -15.43
C LYS A 114 -3.38 4.36 -14.08
N SER A 115 -4.10 5.29 -13.45
CA SER A 115 -4.69 5.38 -12.11
C SER A 115 -5.33 4.15 -11.44
N HIS A 116 -5.34 2.97 -12.06
CA HIS A 116 -5.88 1.75 -11.49
C HIS A 116 -5.02 0.54 -11.87
N ILE A 117 -4.22 0.05 -10.93
CA ILE A 117 -3.56 -1.25 -11.05
C ILE A 117 -4.37 -2.26 -10.23
N LEU A 118 -5.18 -3.07 -10.92
CA LEU A 118 -5.64 -4.36 -10.37
C LEU A 118 -4.47 -5.33 -10.48
N PHE A 119 -3.71 -5.51 -9.41
CA PHE A 119 -2.58 -6.44 -9.41
C PHE A 119 -3.08 -7.90 -9.39
N ARG A 120 -3.29 -8.48 -10.58
CA ARG A 120 -3.74 -9.87 -10.77
C ARG A 120 -2.70 -10.94 -10.46
N GLN A 121 -1.45 -10.58 -10.14
CA GLN A 121 -0.33 -11.53 -10.17
C GLN A 121 0.16 -12.08 -8.81
N ALA A 122 -0.41 -11.68 -7.68
CA ALA A 122 -0.03 -12.28 -6.39
C ALA A 122 -1.19 -12.88 -5.57
N VAL A 123 -2.43 -12.44 -5.77
CA VAL A 123 -3.54 -12.86 -4.89
C VAL A 123 -4.80 -13.02 -5.71
N ARG A 124 -5.07 -14.25 -6.15
CA ARG A 124 -6.18 -14.63 -7.06
C ARG A 124 -7.61 -14.37 -6.52
N SER A 125 -7.79 -13.65 -5.41
CA SER A 125 -9.10 -13.53 -4.72
C SER A 125 -9.40 -12.15 -4.09
N ILE A 126 -8.48 -11.16 -4.14
CA ILE A 126 -8.57 -10.01 -3.22
C ILE A 126 -8.36 -8.64 -3.92
N LEU A 127 -9.19 -7.65 -3.58
CA LEU A 127 -9.02 -6.25 -3.98
C LEU A 127 -7.77 -5.66 -3.32
N SER A 128 -6.71 -5.50 -4.11
CA SER A 128 -5.46 -4.82 -3.73
C SER A 128 -5.24 -3.62 -4.65
N TYR A 129 -4.97 -2.46 -4.07
CA TYR A 129 -4.65 -1.23 -4.80
C TYR A 129 -3.17 -0.90 -4.57
N LEU A 130 -2.41 -0.75 -5.67
CA LEU A 130 -1.06 -0.23 -5.65
C LEU A 130 -1.01 1.00 -6.57
N MET A 131 -0.65 2.16 -6.03
CA MET A 131 -0.53 3.40 -6.82
C MET A 131 0.85 4.01 -6.64
N VAL A 132 1.39 4.56 -7.73
CA VAL A 132 2.59 5.40 -7.71
C VAL A 132 2.12 6.84 -7.60
N SER A 133 2.58 7.59 -6.59
CA SER A 133 2.32 9.02 -6.53
C SER A 133 3.12 9.70 -7.64
N GLY A 134 2.43 10.29 -8.61
CA GLY A 134 2.99 11.24 -9.58
C GLY A 134 2.97 12.66 -9.06
#